data_AF-A0A9D8QUN0-F1
#
_entry.id   AF-A0A9D8QUN0-F1
#
_cell.length_a   1.000
_cell.length_b   1.000
_cell.length_c   1.000
_cell.angle_alpha   90.00
_cell.angle_beta   90.00
_cell.angle_gamma   90.00
#
_symmetry.space_group_name_H-M   'P 1'
#
loop_
_entity.id
_entity.type
_entity.pdbx_description
1 polymer ?
#
loop_
_entity_poly.entity_id
_entity_poly.type
_entity_poly.pdbx_seq_one_letter_code
_entity_poly.pdbx_strand_id
1 'polypeptide(L)'
;QVTVHFPTVLKKTAGVRAFDYEVQVEYDWLDVRNVASTKRVFSPKCYLGENKDEGEVICVYGESELPKDFAYRFAIRPCNCFGGKGKPIYTDWINKK
;
A
#
# COMPACT_ATOMS: atom_id res chain seq x y z
N GLN A 1 12.61 8.39 7.94
CA GLN A 1 11.23 7.91 7.67
C GLN A 1 11.04 7.70 6.17
N VAL A 2 10.14 6.81 5.75
CA VAL A 2 9.80 6.62 4.33
C VAL A 2 8.31 6.83 4.12
N THR A 3 7.96 7.65 3.14
CA THR A 3 6.57 7.98 2.79
C THR A 3 6.23 7.36 1.44
N VAL A 4 5.16 6.57 1.41
CA VAL A 4 4.65 5.89 0.23
C VAL A 4 3.40 6.63 -0.24
N HIS A 5 3.46 7.14 -1.47
CA HIS A 5 2.35 7.81 -2.14
C HIS A 5 1.79 6.89 -3.21
N PHE A 6 0.47 6.75 -3.26
CA PHE A 6 -0.18 5.94 -4.30
C PHE A 6 -1.59 6.49 -4.61
N PRO A 7 -2.09 6.28 -5.83
CA PRO A 7 -3.39 6.79 -6.24
C PRO A 7 -4.53 6.05 -5.54
N THR A 8 -5.63 6.76 -5.27
CA THR A 8 -6.86 6.13 -4.79
C THR A 8 -7.48 5.27 -5.90
N VAL A 9 -7.95 4.07 -5.54
CA VAL A 9 -8.68 3.18 -6.43
C VAL A 9 -10.16 3.50 -6.38
N LEU A 10 -10.67 4.00 -7.51
CA LEU A 10 -12.04 4.45 -7.69
C LEU A 10 -12.82 3.45 -8.55
N LYS A 11 -14.13 3.39 -8.38
CA LYS A 11 -15.07 2.64 -9.19
C LYS A 11 -14.93 2.95 -10.67
N LYS A 12 -14.69 4.21 -11.03
CA LYS A 12 -14.51 4.64 -12.43
C LYS A 12 -13.28 4.00 -13.11
N THR A 13 -12.24 3.66 -12.33
CA THR A 13 -10.99 3.08 -12.87
C THR A 13 -10.91 1.57 -12.70
N ALA A 14 -11.49 1.01 -11.62
CA ALA A 14 -11.33 -0.40 -11.27
C ALA A 14 -12.64 -1.18 -11.12
N GLY A 15 -13.80 -0.56 -11.42
CA GLY A 15 -15.13 -1.17 -11.30
C GLY A 15 -15.67 -1.24 -9.87
N VAL A 16 -14.78 -1.22 -8.86
CA VAL A 16 -15.10 -1.17 -7.43
C VAL A 16 -14.16 -0.16 -6.75
N ARG A 17 -14.71 0.64 -5.84
CA ARG A 17 -13.94 1.59 -5.02
C ARG A 17 -13.22 0.84 -3.90
N ALA A 18 -11.96 1.19 -3.63
CA ALA A 18 -11.27 0.77 -2.43
C ALA A 18 -11.70 1.63 -1.25
N PHE A 19 -12.01 1.00 -0.13
CA PHE A 19 -12.35 1.69 1.11
C PHE A 19 -11.09 1.94 1.94
N ASP A 20 -10.22 0.94 1.96
CA ASP A 20 -8.96 0.93 2.67
C ASP A 20 -7.90 0.15 1.89
N TYR A 21 -6.65 0.27 2.33
CA TYR A 21 -5.49 -0.29 1.67
C TYR A 21 -4.64 -1.05 2.68
N GLU A 22 -4.30 -2.28 2.34
CA GLU A 22 -3.24 -3.02 3.00
C GLU A 22 -1.91 -2.69 2.33
N VAL A 23 -1.02 -2.01 3.05
CA VAL A 23 0.31 -1.65 2.58
C VAL A 23 1.31 -2.54 3.30
N GLN A 24 2.07 -3.33 2.55
CA GLN A 24 3.05 -4.28 3.06
C GLN A 24 4.45 -3.87 2.66
N VAL A 25 5.38 -3.98 3.59
CA VAL A 25 6.82 -3.93 3.32
C VAL A 25 7.28 -5.35 3.05
N GLU A 26 7.56 -5.64 1.78
CA GLU A 26 8.00 -6.95 1.33
C GLU A 26 9.52 -6.96 1.15
N TYR A 27 10.18 -8.03 1.56
CA TYR A 27 11.59 -8.28 1.26
C TYR A 27 11.81 -9.74 0.85
N ASP A 28 12.85 -9.98 0.07
CA ASP A 28 13.26 -11.33 -0.28
C ASP A 28 14.35 -11.80 0.68
N TRP A 29 14.21 -13.04 1.16
CA TRP A 29 15.28 -13.75 1.83
C TRP A 29 15.31 -15.18 1.30
N LEU A 30 16.44 -15.54 0.68
CA LEU A 30 16.58 -16.79 -0.07
C LEU A 30 15.52 -16.89 -1.17
N ASP A 31 14.73 -17.96 -1.16
CA ASP A 31 13.64 -18.26 -2.09
C ASP A 31 12.26 -17.85 -1.56
N VAL A 32 12.20 -17.09 -0.45
CA VAL A 32 10.95 -16.73 0.22
C VAL A 32 10.72 -15.21 0.23
N ARG A 33 9.49 -14.83 -0.14
CA ARG A 33 8.95 -13.48 0.01
C ARG A 33 8.42 -13.30 1.43
N ASN A 34 9.06 -12.42 2.20
CA ASN A 34 8.67 -12.12 3.57
C ASN A 34 8.00 -10.75 3.67
N VAL A 35 7.16 -10.58 4.70
CA VAL A 35 6.51 -9.30 5.02
C VAL A 35 7.06 -8.81 6.34
N ALA A 36 7.81 -7.70 6.31
CA ALA A 36 8.39 -7.11 7.51
C ALA A 36 7.36 -6.33 8.35
N SER A 37 6.49 -5.58 7.68
CA SER A 37 5.45 -4.78 8.33
C SER A 37 4.22 -4.68 7.43
N THR A 38 3.04 -4.67 8.04
CA THR A 38 1.76 -4.45 7.37
C THR A 38 1.05 -3.28 8.04
N LYS A 39 0.60 -2.31 7.25
CA LYS A 39 -0.27 -1.21 7.71
C LYS A 39 -1.57 -1.23 6.96
N ARG A 40 -2.61 -0.76 7.63
CA ARG A 40 -3.93 -0.55 7.03
C ARG A 40 -4.20 0.94 7.01
N VAL A 41 -4.37 1.50 5.82
CA VAL A 41 -4.56 2.95 5.62
C VAL A 41 -5.84 3.21 4.86
N PHE A 42 -6.50 4.31 5.20
CA PHE A 42 -7.69 4.78 4.50
C PHE A 42 -7.29 5.92 3.56
N SER A 43 -8.05 6.11 2.48
CA SER A 43 -7.93 7.34 1.71
C SER A 43 -8.31 8.53 2.60
N PRO A 44 -7.67 9.71 2.45
CA PRO A 44 -7.92 10.86 3.33
C PRO A 44 -9.37 11.32 3.39
N LYS A 45 -10.15 11.03 2.33
CA LYS A 45 -11.55 11.41 2.20
C LYS A 45 -12.45 10.19 2.00
N CYS A 46 -12.07 9.03 2.56
CA CYS A 46 -12.82 7.78 2.45
C CYS A 46 -14.29 7.90 2.91
N TYR A 47 -14.57 8.78 3.88
CA TYR A 47 -15.90 9.08 4.42
C TYR A 47 -16.76 9.98 3.52
N LEU A 48 -16.17 10.60 2.49
CA LEU A 48 -16.89 11.41 1.51
C LEU A 48 -17.34 10.56 0.32
N GLY A 49 -18.30 11.10 -0.44
CA GLY A 49 -18.68 10.57 -1.74
C GLY A 49 -17.46 10.50 -2.68
N GLU A 50 -17.43 9.46 -3.51
CA GLU A 50 -16.27 9.10 -4.35
C GLU A 50 -15.71 10.26 -5.19
N ASN A 51 -16.58 11.13 -5.71
CA ASN A 51 -16.22 12.31 -6.50
C ASN A 51 -15.32 13.31 -5.74
N LYS A 52 -15.25 13.20 -4.41
CA LYS A 52 -14.42 14.06 -3.55
C LYS A 52 -13.16 13.34 -3.04
N ASP A 53 -12.99 12.05 -3.35
CA ASP A 53 -11.90 11.19 -2.86
C ASP A 53 -10.89 10.82 -3.96
N GLU A 54 -10.66 11.73 -4.91
CA GLU A 54 -9.73 11.49 -6.02
C GLU A 54 -8.26 11.77 -5.66
N GLY A 55 -7.97 12.01 -4.36
CA GLY A 55 -6.63 12.34 -3.88
C GLY A 55 -5.68 11.16 -3.83
N GLU A 56 -4.41 11.44 -3.55
CA GLU A 56 -3.43 10.42 -3.21
C GLU A 56 -3.63 9.90 -1.78
N VAL A 57 -3.29 8.64 -1.59
CA VAL A 57 -3.21 8.00 -0.28
C VAL A 57 -1.75 7.98 0.15
N ILE A 58 -1.53 8.28 1.42
CA ILE A 58 -0.20 8.39 2.01
C ILE A 58 -0.06 7.35 3.11
N CYS A 59 0.99 6.55 3.05
CA CYS A 59 1.39 5.65 4.13
C CYS A 59 2.81 5.97 4.57
N VAL A 60 3.03 6.12 5.88
CA VAL A 60 4.35 6.48 6.45
C VAL A 60 4.89 5.30 7.24
N TYR A 61 6.16 4.95 7.00
CA TYR A 61 6.92 3.98 7.76
C TYR A 61 8.09 4.65 8.49
N GLY A 62 8.28 4.27 9.75
CA GLY A 62 9.50 4.55 10.49
C GLY A 62 10.66 3.72 9.95
N GLU A 63 11.89 4.21 10.11
CA GLU A 63 13.08 3.47 9.65
C GLU A 63 13.29 2.14 10.37
N SER A 64 12.78 2.02 11.60
CA SER A 64 12.79 0.77 12.37
C SER A 64 11.84 -0.30 11.81
N GLU A 65 10.85 0.08 10.99
CA GLU A 65 9.90 -0.85 10.38
C GLU A 65 10.39 -1.39 9.02
N LEU A 66 11.52 -0.87 8.54
CA LEU A 66 12.08 -1.24 7.25
C LEU A 66 13.21 -2.26 7.43
N PRO A 67 13.30 -3.27 6.56
CA PRO A 67 14.46 -4.15 6.49
C PRO A 67 15.75 -3.34 6.34
N LYS A 68 16.77 -3.67 7.13
CA LYS A 68 18.07 -2.99 7.09
C LYS A 68 19.02 -3.63 6.07
N ASP A 69 19.04 -4.96 6.03
CA ASP A 69 20.04 -5.74 5.29
C ASP A 69 19.50 -6.37 4.01
N PHE A 70 18.23 -6.10 3.67
CA PHE A 70 17.55 -6.70 2.52
C PHE A 70 16.99 -5.63 1.60
N ALA A 71 17.01 -5.92 0.30
CA ALA A 71 16.21 -5.19 -0.66
C ALA A 71 14.73 -5.35 -0.31
N TYR A 72 13.98 -4.25 -0.32
CA TYR A 72 12.56 -4.26 0.02
C TYR A 72 11.74 -3.43 -0.98
N ARG A 73 10.44 -3.71 -1.04
CA ARG A 73 9.46 -2.94 -1.82
C ARG A 73 8.17 -2.77 -1.04
N PHE A 74 7.32 -1.87 -1.51
CA PHE A 74 5.98 -1.71 -0.96
C PHE A 74 4.96 -2.40 -1.88
N ALA A 75 4.12 -3.25 -1.29
CA ALA A 75 2.98 -3.87 -1.94
C ALA A 75 1.69 -3.25 -1.40
N ILE A 76 0.96 -2.55 -2.25
CA ILE A 76 -0.28 -1.85 -1.91
C ILE A 76 -1.45 -2.64 -2.45
N ARG A 77 -2.29 -3.18 -1.57
CA ARG A 77 -3.51 -3.90 -1.94
C ARG A 77 -4.75 -3.07 -1.60
N PRO A 78 -5.55 -2.66 -2.59
CA PRO A 78 -6.85 -2.07 -2.33
C PRO A 78 -7.79 -3.11 -1.73
N CYS A 79 -8.57 -2.73 -0.73
CA CYS A 79 -9.57 -3.57 -0.10
C CYS A 79 -10.95 -2.94 -0.28
N ASN A 80 -11.94 -3.76 -0.65
CA ASN A 80 -13.32 -3.31 -0.72
C ASN A 80 -13.96 -3.28 0.69
N CYS A 81 -15.17 -2.74 0.80
CA CYS A 81 -15.88 -2.63 2.09
C CYS A 81 -16.23 -3.97 2.76
N PHE A 82 -16.12 -5.10 2.05
CA PHE A 82 -16.32 -6.45 2.58
C PHE A 82 -14.99 -7.17 2.90
N GLY A 83 -13.86 -6.46 2.85
CA GLY A 83 -12.53 -7.02 3.11
C GLY A 83 -11.94 -7.81 1.94
N GLY A 84 -12.59 -7.81 0.78
CA GLY A 84 -12.05 -8.42 -0.44
C GLY A 84 -10.85 -7.63 -0.96
N LYS A 85 -9.72 -8.32 -1.14
CA LYS A 85 -8.47 -7.73 -1.63
C LYS A 85 -8.47 -7.69 -3.15
N GLY A 86 -8.18 -6.51 -3.71
CA GLY A 86 -7.98 -6.32 -5.14
C GLY A 86 -6.54 -6.59 -5.57
N LYS A 87 -6.26 -6.29 -6.86
CA LYS A 87 -4.93 -6.50 -7.44
C LYS A 87 -3.90 -5.58 -6.76
N PRO A 88 -2.75 -6.11 -6.31
CA PRO A 88 -1.70 -5.29 -5.72
C PRO A 88 -1.02 -4.38 -6.75
N ILE A 89 -0.67 -3.18 -6.29
CA ILE A 89 0.28 -2.27 -6.94
C ILE A 89 1.60 -2.41 -6.20
N TYR A 90 2.69 -2.60 -6.94
CA TYR A 90 4.02 -2.74 -6.37
C TYR A 90 4.87 -1.52 -6.71
N THR A 91 5.66 -1.06 -5.76
CA THR A 91 6.78 -0.18 -6.06
C THR A 91 7.94 -0.99 -6.64
N ASP A 92 8.88 -0.30 -7.27
CA ASP A 92 10.18 -0.87 -7.57
C ASP A 92 10.90 -1.28 -6.28
N TRP A 93 11.88 -2.16 -6.46
CA TRP A 93 12.75 -2.60 -5.39
C TRP A 93 13.72 -1.51 -4.96
N ILE A 94 13.77 -1.30 -3.65
CA ILE A 94 14.66 -0.36 -3.01
C ILE A 94 15.82 -1.17 -2.44
N ASN A 95 16.98 -1.07 -3.09
CA ASN A 95 18.23 -1.63 -2.58
C ASN A 95 18.86 -0.62 -1.61
N LYS A 96 19.23 -1.06 -0.40
CA LYS A 96 20.17 -0.30 0.42
C LYS A 96 21.60 -0.67 0.00
N LYS A 97 22.41 0.36 -0.24
CA LYS A 97 23.87 0.24 -0.42
C LYS A 97 24.54 0.04 0.92
#